data_AF-A0A517QYW0-F1
#
_entry.id   AF-A0A517QYW0-F1
#
_cell.length_a   1.000
_cell.length_b   1.000
_cell.length_c   1.000
_cell.angle_alpha   90.00
_cell.angle_beta   90.00
_cell.angle_gamma   90.00
#
_symmetry.space_group_name_H-M   'P 1'
#
loop_
_entity.id
_entity.type
_entity.pdbx_description
1 polymer ?
#
loop_
_entity_poly.entity_id
_entity_poly.type
_entity_poly.pdbx_seq_one_letter_code
_entity_poly.pdbx_strand_id
1 'polypeptide(L)'
;MDSLKLSPKITVFPVVHGSGDFAVAVRQQMLETEYDCLAVPLPPSFQANVEEAIQYLPAITSVVQPEPREYHTDWSPESDREDDEEEHACSYVPIDPCQPVIAALRIALQEHIPRRFIDLETSHFAPVTAMLPDAYALKTVRPDRFAAAVLPSLEIVREGQPWDRVVALAARLRELEQDFDSILVVCSILDWPWIKDAYHDGVTQQVFDDDVDDVETFSVAPRTLTFLLGELPFVTSLYERARAELDSDEHLSVDGIKALLLETRDRYRAELKQRARRITPKGLKIYLQYVRNLSLVERRMTPDLYTLAVAARQIFGDAFAVQLMETARDYQFDRETGFATLRMGIDKAAFPDGEVAEMISRLPGPPVVWRSLALNRRPPEIDERQWKQRWNPFSQCSWPPEDESIENLRTAVQDMALAITGDDLARSEKFTTSLMDGLDIRETLRNWHTNDLYVKVFPPNRGTLDCVVMLFDSPADPRDYPWRTTWMAEHQNESTLCFFATDFRSELIGPGIARATYGGAMFLFPPRTVPDIWQDPRFDAVDTLEERLLLAGCFHAKEPYVAVLSETAPGRAFQHIAKRFGKKLVHVPSAKLSQETISQLRTFHVLNGREVRSFASHFIRKP
;
A
#
# COMPACT_ATOMS: atom_id res chain seq x y z
N MET A 1 9.24 -9.58 37.11
CA MET A 1 8.70 -10.95 37.08
C MET A 1 8.04 -11.35 38.39
N ASP A 2 8.58 -11.02 39.57
CA ASP A 2 7.89 -11.32 40.85
C ASP A 2 6.45 -10.78 40.94
N SER A 3 6.15 -9.66 40.26
CA SER A 3 4.81 -9.07 40.20
C SER A 3 3.79 -9.89 39.40
N LEU A 4 4.25 -10.82 38.55
CA LEU A 4 3.43 -11.67 37.69
C LEU A 4 3.29 -13.11 38.22
N LYS A 5 3.81 -13.39 39.41
CA LYS A 5 3.62 -14.68 40.08
C LYS A 5 2.27 -14.73 40.78
N LEU A 6 1.50 -15.80 40.54
CA LEU A 6 0.32 -16.14 41.35
C LEU A 6 0.74 -16.89 42.62
N SER A 7 1.78 -17.71 42.51
CA SER A 7 2.35 -18.49 43.59
C SER A 7 3.86 -18.68 43.38
N PRO A 8 4.59 -19.31 44.31
CA PRO A 8 5.99 -19.67 44.08
C PRO A 8 6.20 -20.54 42.83
N LYS A 9 5.19 -21.34 42.46
CA LYS A 9 5.21 -22.31 41.35
C LYS A 9 4.58 -21.78 40.06
N ILE A 10 3.65 -20.83 40.14
CA ILE A 10 2.89 -20.35 38.97
C ILE A 10 3.32 -18.94 38.58
N THR A 11 3.81 -18.80 37.35
CA THR A 11 4.10 -17.52 36.69
C THR A 11 3.07 -17.26 35.60
N VAL A 12 2.41 -16.11 35.63
CA VAL A 12 1.52 -15.69 34.55
C VAL A 12 2.24 -14.75 33.60
N PHE A 13 1.96 -14.87 32.32
CA PHE A 13 2.43 -13.99 31.28
C PHE A 13 1.24 -13.39 30.53
N PRO A 14 0.76 -12.20 30.95
CA PRO A 14 -0.37 -11.54 30.32
C PRO A 14 0.01 -11.06 28.91
N VAL A 15 -0.83 -11.38 27.91
CA VAL A 15 -0.58 -11.04 26.50
C VAL A 15 -1.73 -10.26 25.87
N VAL A 16 -1.40 -9.51 24.82
CA VAL A 16 -2.39 -9.04 23.84
C VAL A 16 -2.42 -10.05 22.70
N HIS A 17 -3.58 -10.66 22.46
CA HIS A 17 -3.77 -11.63 21.38
C HIS A 17 -3.57 -11.01 20.00
N GLY A 18 -3.16 -11.84 19.03
CA GLY A 18 -2.94 -11.40 17.65
C GLY A 18 -1.78 -10.42 17.46
N SER A 19 -0.76 -10.46 18.32
CA SER A 19 0.39 -9.56 18.26
C SER A 19 1.72 -10.31 18.14
N GLY A 20 2.45 -10.02 17.05
CA GLY A 20 3.78 -10.59 16.81
C GLY A 20 4.79 -10.19 17.90
N ASP A 21 4.68 -8.98 18.43
CA ASP A 21 5.56 -8.49 19.50
C ASP A 21 5.38 -9.29 20.80
N PHE A 22 4.14 -9.63 21.17
CA PHE A 22 3.90 -10.53 22.31
C PHE A 22 4.30 -11.98 22.02
N ALA A 23 4.18 -12.45 20.77
CA ALA A 23 4.63 -13.79 20.41
C ALA A 23 6.16 -13.93 20.57
N VAL A 24 6.92 -12.90 20.18
CA VAL A 24 8.36 -12.82 20.44
C VAL A 24 8.66 -12.76 21.94
N ALA A 25 7.91 -11.96 22.70
CA ALA A 25 8.12 -11.81 24.14
C ALA A 25 7.84 -13.13 24.91
N VAL A 26 6.79 -13.87 24.54
CA VAL A 26 6.51 -15.21 25.10
C VAL A 26 7.64 -16.18 24.78
N ARG A 27 8.14 -16.17 23.53
CA ARG A 27 9.29 -17.02 23.18
C ARG A 27 10.51 -16.69 24.01
N GLN A 28 10.84 -15.41 24.19
CA GLN A 28 11.95 -14.99 25.04
C GLN A 28 11.75 -15.49 26.48
N GLN A 29 10.54 -15.35 27.04
CA GLN A 29 10.22 -15.83 28.38
C GLN A 29 10.46 -17.34 28.55
N MET A 30 9.99 -18.15 27.61
CA MET A 30 10.13 -19.62 27.64
C MET A 30 11.57 -20.09 27.42
N LEU A 31 12.40 -19.29 26.73
CA LEU A 31 13.83 -19.59 26.54
C LEU A 31 14.69 -19.13 27.73
N GLU A 32 14.27 -18.08 28.45
CA GLU A 32 14.99 -17.55 29.60
C GLU A 32 14.76 -18.35 30.89
N THR A 33 13.59 -19.00 31.02
CA THR A 33 13.18 -19.72 32.24
C THR A 33 12.65 -21.11 31.88
N GLU A 34 13.10 -22.12 32.62
CA GLU A 34 12.58 -23.49 32.47
C GLU A 34 11.22 -23.64 33.17
N TYR A 35 10.26 -24.18 32.42
CA TYR A 35 8.90 -24.48 32.89
C TYR A 35 8.61 -25.96 32.66
N ASP A 36 7.99 -26.62 33.64
CA ASP A 36 7.60 -28.03 33.56
C ASP A 36 6.15 -28.21 33.10
N CYS A 37 5.38 -27.13 32.97
CA CYS A 37 4.06 -27.12 32.38
C CYS A 37 3.72 -25.76 31.75
N LEU A 38 3.11 -25.79 30.56
CA LEU A 38 2.48 -24.64 29.92
C LEU A 38 0.96 -24.76 30.06
N ALA A 39 0.31 -23.76 30.65
CA ALA A 39 -1.14 -23.64 30.69
C ALA A 39 -1.63 -22.53 29.75
N VAL A 40 -2.68 -22.82 28.97
CA VAL A 40 -3.25 -21.90 27.97
C VAL A 40 -4.77 -21.74 28.13
N PRO A 41 -5.34 -20.56 27.81
CA PRO A 41 -6.76 -20.24 27.94
C PRO A 41 -7.53 -20.78 26.72
N LEU A 42 -7.42 -22.09 26.50
CA LEU A 42 -8.18 -22.81 25.50
C LEU A 42 -8.84 -24.03 26.17
N PRO A 43 -10.01 -24.49 25.67
CA PRO A 43 -10.70 -25.64 26.24
C PRO A 43 -10.00 -26.97 25.91
N PRO A 44 -10.07 -27.98 26.78
CA PRO A 44 -9.52 -29.32 26.52
C PRO A 44 -9.93 -29.93 25.17
N SER A 45 -11.16 -29.70 24.69
CA SER A 45 -11.68 -30.19 23.41
C SER A 45 -10.84 -29.74 22.21
N PHE A 46 -10.25 -28.55 22.28
CA PHE A 46 -9.40 -28.00 21.21
C PHE A 46 -7.98 -28.59 21.19
N GLN A 47 -7.55 -29.29 22.25
CA GLN A 47 -6.14 -29.65 22.43
C GLN A 47 -5.58 -30.48 21.26
N ALA A 48 -6.25 -31.57 20.88
CA ALA A 48 -5.74 -32.48 19.86
C ALA A 48 -5.59 -31.79 18.51
N ASN A 49 -6.64 -31.13 18.04
CA ASN A 49 -6.66 -30.47 16.74
C ASN A 49 -5.76 -29.24 16.68
N VAL A 50 -5.66 -28.44 17.75
CA VAL A 50 -4.73 -27.29 17.78
C VAL A 50 -3.29 -27.78 17.73
N GLU A 51 -2.95 -28.82 18.49
CA GLU A 51 -1.60 -29.37 18.48
C GLU A 51 -1.23 -30.02 17.14
N GLU A 52 -2.18 -30.71 16.49
CA GLU A 52 -2.02 -31.22 15.13
C GLU A 52 -1.82 -30.06 14.14
N ALA A 53 -2.70 -29.06 14.17
CA ALA A 53 -2.68 -27.94 13.24
C ALA A 53 -1.39 -27.12 13.33
N ILE A 54 -0.81 -26.98 14.54
CA ILE A 54 0.50 -26.33 14.74
C ILE A 54 1.63 -27.04 13.97
N GLN A 55 1.54 -28.36 13.77
CA GLN A 55 2.56 -29.10 13.01
C GLN A 55 2.59 -28.73 11.52
N TYR A 56 1.50 -28.16 11.00
CA TYR A 56 1.42 -27.69 9.62
C TYR A 56 1.97 -26.28 9.42
N LEU A 57 2.30 -25.55 10.50
CA LEU A 57 2.95 -24.25 10.38
C LEU A 57 4.24 -24.36 9.56
N PRO A 58 4.49 -23.45 8.59
CA PRO A 58 3.87 -22.13 8.45
C PRO A 58 2.54 -22.06 7.67
N ALA A 59 1.95 -23.17 7.21
CA ALA A 59 0.63 -23.11 6.58
C ALA A 59 -0.43 -22.67 7.59
N ILE A 60 -1.24 -21.67 7.24
CA ILE A 60 -2.24 -21.10 8.14
C ILE A 60 -3.51 -21.96 8.13
N THR A 61 -3.93 -22.37 9.32
CA THR A 61 -5.10 -23.18 9.58
C THR A 61 -5.98 -22.55 10.65
N SER A 62 -7.20 -23.05 10.79
CA SER A 62 -8.15 -22.68 11.83
C SER A 62 -8.78 -23.94 12.40
N VAL A 63 -8.90 -24.03 13.72
CA VAL A 63 -9.65 -25.09 14.40
C VAL A 63 -11.00 -24.52 14.79
N VAL A 64 -12.08 -25.12 14.29
CA VAL A 64 -13.44 -24.58 14.35
C VAL A 64 -14.33 -25.54 15.15
N GLN A 65 -15.20 -24.98 15.98
CA GLN A 65 -16.24 -25.68 16.73
C GLN A 65 -17.59 -25.07 16.37
N PRO A 66 -18.54 -25.85 15.85
CA PRO A 66 -19.92 -25.41 15.67
C PRO A 66 -20.56 -25.01 17.00
N GLU A 67 -21.32 -23.92 17.02
CA GLU A 67 -22.22 -23.63 18.13
C GLU A 67 -23.59 -24.29 17.88
N PRO A 68 -24.22 -24.86 18.92
CA PRO A 68 -25.52 -25.51 18.77
C PRO A 68 -26.59 -24.49 18.35
N ARG A 69 -27.55 -24.91 17.52
CA ARG A 69 -28.67 -24.05 17.10
C ARG A 69 -29.71 -23.95 18.22
N GLU A 70 -30.10 -22.73 18.60
CA GLU A 70 -31.20 -22.51 19.54
C GLU A 70 -32.54 -22.76 18.85
N TYR A 71 -33.10 -23.98 18.95
CA TYR A 71 -34.47 -24.20 18.46
C TYR A 71 -35.48 -23.46 19.34
N HIS A 72 -35.98 -22.30 18.92
CA HIS A 72 -37.12 -21.67 19.57
C HIS A 72 -38.38 -22.55 19.42
N THR A 73 -38.79 -23.23 20.50
CA THR A 73 -39.97 -24.11 20.52
C THR A 73 -41.31 -23.39 20.68
N ASP A 74 -41.33 -22.06 20.76
CA ASP A 74 -42.56 -21.29 20.96
C ASP A 74 -43.20 -20.92 19.61
N TRP A 75 -44.06 -21.79 19.11
CA TRP A 75 -44.93 -21.49 17.96
C TRP A 75 -45.87 -20.32 18.30
N SER A 76 -45.60 -19.14 17.73
CA SER A 76 -46.50 -17.98 17.79
C SER A 76 -47.09 -17.73 16.39
N PRO A 77 -48.42 -17.53 16.25
CA PRO A 77 -49.07 -17.43 14.93
C PRO A 77 -48.87 -16.07 14.22
N GLU A 78 -47.92 -15.23 14.67
CA GLU A 78 -47.64 -13.91 14.08
C GLU A 78 -46.27 -13.83 13.36
N SER A 79 -45.45 -14.89 13.35
CA SER A 79 -44.12 -14.91 12.71
C SER A 79 -44.14 -15.34 11.22
N ASP A 80 -45.15 -14.91 10.46
CA ASP A 80 -45.25 -15.14 9.00
C ASP A 80 -44.64 -13.95 8.20
N ARG A 81 -43.50 -13.40 8.66
CA ARG A 81 -42.80 -12.32 7.95
C ARG A 81 -41.29 -12.54 7.96
N GLU A 82 -40.79 -12.95 6.79
CA GLU A 82 -39.40 -12.91 6.32
C GLU A 82 -38.41 -13.80 7.07
N ASP A 83 -38.02 -14.92 6.43
CA ASP A 83 -36.80 -15.71 6.62
C ASP A 83 -35.88 -15.30 7.81
N ASP A 84 -36.30 -15.59 9.04
CA ASP A 84 -35.39 -15.68 10.19
C ASP A 84 -34.63 -17.02 10.06
N GLU A 85 -33.75 -17.13 9.06
CA GLU A 85 -32.66 -18.11 9.06
C GLU A 85 -31.76 -17.75 10.25
N GLU A 86 -31.99 -18.37 11.41
CA GLU A 86 -31.11 -18.26 12.58
C GLU A 86 -29.64 -18.41 12.12
N GLU A 87 -28.83 -17.38 12.33
CA GLU A 87 -27.45 -17.34 11.82
C GLU A 87 -26.64 -18.46 12.47
N HIS A 88 -26.21 -19.45 11.68
CA HIS A 88 -25.31 -20.50 12.14
C HIS A 88 -24.02 -19.85 12.66
N ALA A 89 -23.63 -20.12 13.90
CA ALA A 89 -22.43 -19.58 14.52
C ALA A 89 -21.40 -20.68 14.81
N CYS A 90 -20.13 -20.31 14.78
CA CYS A 90 -19.00 -21.18 15.09
C CYS A 90 -17.97 -20.41 15.90
N SER A 91 -17.40 -21.05 16.92
CA SER A 91 -16.21 -20.53 17.60
C SER A 91 -14.94 -21.13 16.99
N TYR A 92 -13.83 -20.39 17.00
CA TYR A 92 -12.59 -20.89 16.39
C TYR A 92 -11.31 -20.43 17.08
N VAL A 93 -10.24 -21.20 16.90
CA VAL A 93 -8.88 -20.86 17.31
C VAL A 93 -8.03 -20.62 16.05
N PRO A 94 -7.53 -19.39 15.83
CA PRO A 94 -6.65 -19.11 14.70
C PRO A 94 -5.26 -19.70 14.96
N ILE A 95 -4.76 -20.53 14.04
CA ILE A 95 -3.38 -21.04 14.08
C ILE A 95 -2.47 -20.02 13.39
N ASP A 96 -2.33 -18.87 14.03
CA ASP A 96 -1.52 -17.73 13.58
C ASP A 96 -0.11 -17.78 14.22
N PRO A 97 0.98 -17.77 13.43
CA PRO A 97 2.36 -17.65 13.93
C PRO A 97 2.65 -16.48 14.86
N CYS A 98 1.89 -15.39 14.72
CA CYS A 98 1.98 -14.16 15.49
C CYS A 98 1.00 -14.14 16.67
N GLN A 99 0.22 -15.19 16.90
CA GLN A 99 -0.64 -15.30 18.09
C GLN A 99 0.19 -15.82 19.27
N PRO A 100 0.34 -15.07 20.38
CA PRO A 100 1.21 -15.47 21.50
C PRO A 100 0.90 -16.83 22.11
N VAL A 101 -0.39 -17.22 22.21
CA VAL A 101 -0.79 -18.54 22.72
C VAL A 101 -0.32 -19.66 21.79
N ILE A 102 -0.48 -19.48 20.47
CA ILE A 102 -0.02 -20.45 19.46
C ILE A 102 1.50 -20.52 19.42
N ALA A 103 2.18 -19.38 19.55
CA ALA A 103 3.64 -19.33 19.67
C ALA A 103 4.13 -20.10 20.91
N ALA A 104 3.46 -19.94 22.07
CA ALA A 104 3.76 -20.69 23.28
C ALA A 104 3.59 -22.20 23.09
N LEU A 105 2.45 -22.62 22.53
CA LEU A 105 2.14 -24.02 22.25
C LEU A 105 3.14 -24.64 21.28
N ARG A 106 3.54 -23.91 20.23
CA ARG A 106 4.54 -24.37 19.27
C ARG A 106 5.89 -24.64 19.94
N ILE A 107 6.32 -23.77 20.84
CA ILE A 107 7.58 -23.96 21.60
C ILE A 107 7.43 -25.15 22.56
N ALA A 108 6.32 -25.23 23.30
CA ALA A 108 6.08 -26.34 24.22
C ALA A 108 6.06 -27.70 23.51
N LEU A 109 5.52 -27.77 22.29
CA LEU A 109 5.56 -28.99 21.46
C LEU A 109 6.99 -29.35 21.04
N GLN A 110 7.81 -28.35 20.66
CA GLN A 110 9.20 -28.54 20.25
C GLN A 110 10.11 -28.97 21.41
N GLU A 111 9.91 -28.37 22.58
CA GLU A 111 10.68 -28.64 23.81
C GLU A 111 10.08 -29.77 24.65
N HIS A 112 9.02 -30.43 24.16
CA HIS A 112 8.29 -31.49 24.86
C HIS A 112 7.80 -31.12 26.27
N ILE A 113 7.49 -29.84 26.50
CA ILE A 113 6.88 -29.35 27.73
C ILE A 113 5.42 -29.85 27.78
N PRO A 114 4.92 -30.39 28.90
CA PRO A 114 3.51 -30.68 29.09
C PRO A 114 2.62 -29.45 28.84
N ARG A 115 1.56 -29.58 28.02
CA ARG A 115 0.59 -28.52 27.75
C ARG A 115 -0.74 -28.85 28.42
N ARG A 116 -1.36 -27.86 29.05
CA ARG A 116 -2.67 -27.97 29.69
C ARG A 116 -3.60 -26.88 29.17
N PHE A 117 -4.68 -27.31 28.54
CA PHE A 117 -5.78 -26.48 28.08
C PHE A 117 -6.74 -26.33 29.25
N ILE A 118 -6.79 -25.14 29.85
CA ILE A 118 -7.39 -24.92 31.18
C ILE A 118 -8.68 -24.10 31.13
N ASP A 119 -9.17 -23.71 29.96
CA ASP A 119 -10.38 -22.88 29.83
C ASP A 119 -11.68 -23.70 29.80
N LEU A 120 -12.78 -23.12 30.25
CA LEU A 120 -14.08 -23.79 30.37
C LEU A 120 -14.63 -24.21 29.00
N GLU A 121 -15.16 -25.43 28.89
CA GLU A 121 -15.94 -25.82 27.71
C GLU A 121 -17.24 -25.02 27.66
N THR A 122 -17.49 -24.40 26.50
CA THR A 122 -18.57 -23.44 26.30
C THR A 122 -19.20 -23.70 24.94
N SER A 123 -20.50 -24.02 24.95
CA SER A 123 -21.30 -24.30 23.76
C SER A 123 -21.49 -23.06 22.87
N HIS A 124 -21.74 -21.90 23.49
CA HIS A 124 -21.76 -20.59 22.85
C HIS A 124 -20.63 -19.74 23.40
N PHE A 125 -19.72 -19.24 22.56
CA PHE A 125 -18.56 -18.51 23.07
C PHE A 125 -18.80 -16.99 23.13
N ALA A 126 -18.62 -16.39 24.30
CA ALA A 126 -18.71 -14.93 24.49
C ALA A 126 -17.32 -14.28 24.44
N PRO A 127 -16.92 -13.60 23.33
CA PRO A 127 -15.61 -12.99 23.21
C PRO A 127 -15.52 -11.70 24.04
N VAL A 128 -14.36 -11.49 24.67
CA VAL A 128 -14.04 -10.25 25.39
C VAL A 128 -12.94 -9.52 24.65
N THR A 129 -13.22 -8.27 24.24
CA THR A 129 -12.24 -7.40 23.56
C THR A 129 -12.19 -6.04 24.23
N ALA A 130 -11.03 -5.38 24.14
CA ALA A 130 -10.87 -4.02 24.62
C ALA A 130 -9.86 -3.25 23.78
N MET A 131 -9.96 -1.92 23.78
CA MET A 131 -8.93 -1.06 23.20
C MET A 131 -7.71 -1.04 24.13
N LEU A 132 -6.64 -1.70 23.71
CA LEU A 132 -5.41 -1.84 24.49
C LEU A 132 -4.28 -0.97 23.92
N PRO A 133 -3.30 -0.59 24.75
CA PRO A 133 -2.07 0.01 24.25
C PRO A 133 -1.36 -0.91 23.25
N ASP A 134 -0.68 -0.29 22.29
CA ASP A 134 0.04 -0.99 21.24
C ASP A 134 1.20 -1.84 21.80
N ALA A 135 1.31 -3.08 21.32
CA ALA A 135 2.33 -4.03 21.73
C ALA A 135 3.76 -3.59 21.38
N TYR A 136 3.92 -2.64 20.45
CA TYR A 136 5.21 -2.01 20.17
C TYR A 136 5.86 -1.38 21.42
N ALA A 137 5.09 -1.06 22.45
CA ALA A 137 5.62 -0.62 23.75
C ALA A 137 6.67 -1.59 24.34
N LEU A 138 6.53 -2.90 24.05
CA LEU A 138 7.39 -3.96 24.57
C LEU A 138 8.88 -3.79 24.18
N LYS A 139 9.18 -3.02 23.13
CA LYS A 139 10.57 -2.70 22.74
C LYS A 139 11.30 -1.83 23.75
N THR A 140 10.57 -1.19 24.65
CA THR A 140 11.12 -0.27 25.66
C THR A 140 10.62 -0.57 27.07
N VAL A 141 9.50 -1.27 27.21
CA VAL A 141 8.84 -1.57 28.47
C VAL A 141 8.78 -3.07 28.65
N ARG A 142 9.23 -3.56 29.81
CA ARG A 142 9.13 -4.99 30.15
C ARG A 142 7.66 -5.44 30.25
N PRO A 143 7.33 -6.70 29.93
CA PRO A 143 5.95 -7.21 29.99
C PRO A 143 5.25 -6.99 31.34
N ASP A 144 5.97 -7.14 32.45
CA ASP A 144 5.43 -6.93 33.81
C ASP A 144 5.05 -5.46 34.07
N ARG A 145 5.85 -4.52 33.57
CA ARG A 145 5.53 -3.09 33.64
C ARG A 145 4.41 -2.70 32.68
N PHE A 146 4.36 -3.31 31.50
CA PHE A 146 3.28 -3.11 30.55
C PHE A 146 1.94 -3.53 31.17
N ALA A 147 1.86 -4.75 31.70
CA ALA A 147 0.66 -5.27 32.36
C ALA A 147 0.21 -4.39 33.54
N ALA A 148 1.14 -3.96 34.40
CA ALA A 148 0.83 -3.06 35.51
C ALA A 148 0.32 -1.68 35.06
N ALA A 149 0.80 -1.17 33.91
CA ALA A 149 0.38 0.13 33.37
C ALA A 149 -1.02 0.08 32.73
N VAL A 150 -1.44 -1.07 32.21
CA VAL A 150 -2.77 -1.27 31.60
C VAL A 150 -3.85 -1.51 32.66
N LEU A 151 -3.49 -2.05 33.82
CA LEU A 151 -4.42 -2.42 34.90
C LEU A 151 -5.48 -1.34 35.24
N PRO A 152 -5.15 -0.03 35.35
CA PRO A 152 -6.15 0.99 35.68
C PRO A 152 -7.19 1.26 34.58
N SER A 153 -6.93 0.83 33.35
CA SER A 153 -7.86 0.99 32.21
C SER A 153 -8.71 -0.24 31.93
N LEU A 154 -8.49 -1.35 32.66
CA LEU A 154 -9.27 -2.57 32.47
C LEU A 154 -10.65 -2.42 33.11
N GLU A 155 -11.68 -2.79 32.37
CA GLU A 155 -13.03 -2.92 32.90
C GLU A 155 -13.12 -4.17 33.78
N ILE A 156 -14.01 -4.13 34.78
CA ILE A 156 -14.33 -5.31 35.58
C ILE A 156 -14.97 -6.36 34.66
N VAL A 157 -14.56 -7.62 34.80
CA VAL A 157 -15.15 -8.73 34.03
C VAL A 157 -16.64 -8.78 34.27
N ARG A 158 -17.40 -8.86 33.17
CA ARG A 158 -18.87 -8.92 33.21
C ARG A 158 -19.31 -10.22 33.85
N GLU A 159 -20.37 -10.15 34.65
CA GLU A 159 -21.05 -11.33 35.18
C GLU A 159 -21.55 -12.23 34.04
N GLY A 160 -21.58 -13.54 34.29
CA GLY A 160 -21.88 -14.58 33.29
C GLY A 160 -20.61 -15.27 32.79
N GLN A 161 -20.68 -15.80 31.57
CA GLN A 161 -19.64 -16.69 31.03
C GLN A 161 -18.20 -16.17 31.14
N PRO A 162 -17.88 -14.88 30.87
CA PRO A 162 -16.52 -14.37 31.05
C PRO A 162 -15.98 -14.56 32.47
N TRP A 163 -16.80 -14.32 33.51
CA TRP A 163 -16.40 -14.55 34.90
C TRP A 163 -16.29 -16.04 35.23
N ASP A 164 -17.23 -16.86 34.75
CA ASP A 164 -17.21 -18.30 34.97
C ASP A 164 -15.93 -18.95 34.41
N ARG A 165 -15.48 -18.50 33.24
CA ARG A 165 -14.20 -18.90 32.63
C ARG A 165 -13.00 -18.51 33.48
N VAL A 166 -12.95 -17.28 33.99
CA VAL A 166 -11.88 -16.81 34.89
C VAL A 166 -11.81 -17.68 36.16
N VAL A 167 -12.96 -18.01 36.75
CA VAL A 167 -13.03 -18.87 37.94
C VAL A 167 -12.57 -20.30 37.63
N ALA A 168 -12.98 -20.86 36.49
CA ALA A 168 -12.54 -22.19 36.04
C ALA A 168 -11.03 -22.26 35.78
N LEU A 169 -10.46 -21.23 35.11
CA LEU A 169 -9.02 -21.10 34.92
C LEU A 169 -8.28 -21.10 36.27
N ALA A 170 -8.74 -20.29 37.23
CA ALA A 170 -8.13 -20.23 38.57
C ALA A 170 -8.28 -21.54 39.36
N ALA A 171 -9.39 -22.26 39.23
CA ALA A 171 -9.60 -23.57 39.84
C ALA A 171 -8.63 -24.62 39.28
N ARG A 172 -8.54 -24.74 37.96
CA ARG A 172 -7.64 -25.69 37.29
C ARG A 172 -6.16 -25.37 37.52
N LEU A 173 -5.79 -24.11 37.66
CA LEU A 173 -4.42 -23.73 38.07
C LEU A 173 -4.05 -24.23 39.46
N ARG A 174 -4.99 -24.25 40.42
CA ARG A 174 -4.75 -24.81 41.77
C ARG A 174 -4.60 -26.33 41.74
N GLU A 175 -5.25 -27.01 40.80
CA GLU A 175 -5.07 -28.44 40.57
C GLU A 175 -3.69 -28.71 39.97
N LEU A 176 -3.29 -27.96 38.95
CA LEU A 176 -1.97 -28.10 38.33
C LEU A 176 -0.82 -27.84 39.29
N GLU A 177 -0.97 -26.95 40.27
CA GLU A 177 0.07 -26.68 41.29
C GLU A 177 0.41 -27.92 42.14
N GLN A 178 -0.49 -28.91 42.21
CA GLN A 178 -0.28 -30.18 42.91
C GLN A 178 0.62 -31.14 42.12
N ASP A 179 0.56 -31.06 40.79
CA ASP A 179 1.25 -31.99 39.88
C ASP A 179 2.57 -31.43 39.34
N PHE A 180 2.76 -30.10 39.34
CA PHE A 180 3.89 -29.40 38.72
C PHE A 180 4.55 -28.41 39.68
N ASP A 181 5.82 -28.06 39.42
CA ASP A 181 6.65 -27.17 40.25
C ASP A 181 6.96 -25.82 39.59
N SER A 182 6.88 -25.71 38.25
CA SER A 182 7.18 -24.48 37.50
C SER A 182 6.23 -24.29 36.31
N ILE A 183 5.06 -23.71 36.56
CA ILE A 183 3.99 -23.55 35.59
C ILE A 183 4.05 -22.15 34.96
N LEU A 184 4.05 -22.08 33.63
CA LEU A 184 3.82 -20.86 32.87
C LEU A 184 2.37 -20.81 32.39
N VAL A 185 1.67 -19.71 32.66
CA VAL A 185 0.31 -19.46 32.18
C VAL A 185 0.33 -18.30 31.20
N VAL A 186 -0.05 -18.52 29.94
CA VAL A 186 -0.12 -17.45 28.93
C VAL A 186 -1.58 -17.09 28.72
N CYS A 187 -2.06 -15.99 29.32
CA CYS A 187 -3.47 -15.58 29.25
C CYS A 187 -3.66 -14.15 28.74
N SER A 188 -4.89 -13.81 28.35
CA SER A 188 -5.24 -12.44 27.97
C SER A 188 -4.90 -11.47 29.10
N ILE A 189 -4.37 -10.30 28.73
CA ILE A 189 -4.17 -9.18 29.66
C ILE A 189 -5.48 -8.72 30.31
N LEU A 190 -6.62 -8.99 29.66
CA LEU A 190 -7.95 -8.67 30.19
C LEU A 190 -8.34 -9.58 31.34
N ASP A 191 -7.90 -10.85 31.32
CA ASP A 191 -8.31 -11.87 32.29
C ASP A 191 -7.33 -11.98 33.47
N TRP A 192 -6.05 -11.68 33.23
CA TRP A 192 -4.96 -11.79 34.21
C TRP A 192 -5.30 -11.28 35.63
N PRO A 193 -5.83 -10.05 35.83
CA PRO A 193 -6.08 -9.53 37.16
C PRO A 193 -7.14 -10.34 37.90
N TRP A 194 -8.15 -10.80 37.17
CA TRP A 194 -9.30 -11.50 37.70
C TRP A 194 -8.98 -12.97 37.98
N ILE A 195 -8.13 -13.58 37.15
CA ILE A 195 -7.58 -14.92 37.43
C ILE A 195 -6.78 -14.85 38.73
N LYS A 196 -5.99 -13.78 38.91
CA LYS A 196 -5.23 -13.57 40.15
C LYS A 196 -6.13 -13.42 41.38
N ASP A 197 -7.15 -12.59 41.30
CA ASP A 197 -8.09 -12.39 42.41
C ASP A 197 -8.86 -13.69 42.71
N ALA A 198 -9.42 -14.36 41.70
CA ALA A 198 -10.13 -15.62 41.85
C ALA A 198 -9.25 -16.75 42.44
N TYR A 199 -7.96 -16.78 42.06
CA TYR A 199 -6.98 -17.73 42.60
C TYR A 199 -6.71 -17.49 44.09
N HIS A 200 -6.45 -16.23 44.49
CA HIS A 200 -6.12 -15.88 45.87
C HIS A 200 -7.33 -15.94 46.82
N ASP A 201 -8.51 -15.53 46.34
CA ASP A 201 -9.75 -15.59 47.11
C ASP A 201 -10.30 -17.02 47.23
N GLY A 202 -9.74 -17.95 46.46
CA GLY A 202 -10.13 -19.37 46.49
C GLY A 202 -11.57 -19.59 46.04
N VAL A 203 -12.05 -18.77 45.09
CA VAL A 203 -13.43 -18.81 44.60
C VAL A 203 -13.78 -20.22 44.14
N THR A 204 -14.93 -20.72 44.58
CA THR A 204 -15.39 -22.06 44.22
C THR A 204 -16.07 -22.01 42.86
N GLN A 205 -15.62 -22.86 41.94
CA GLN A 205 -16.26 -23.04 40.63
C GLN A 205 -17.67 -23.61 40.81
N GLN A 206 -18.67 -22.94 40.25
CA GLN A 206 -20.08 -23.36 40.30
C GLN A 206 -20.59 -23.85 38.94
N VAL A 207 -20.03 -23.33 37.85
CA VAL A 207 -20.34 -23.71 36.47
C VAL A 207 -19.27 -24.67 35.98
N PHE A 208 -19.69 -25.77 35.35
CA PHE A 208 -18.82 -26.81 34.81
C PHE A 208 -18.88 -26.82 33.28
N ASP A 209 -18.06 -27.66 32.67
CA ASP A 209 -17.94 -27.81 31.22
C ASP A 209 -19.31 -28.13 30.58
N ASP A 210 -19.66 -27.39 29.54
CA ASP A 210 -20.81 -27.68 28.68
C ASP A 210 -20.55 -28.94 27.83
N ASP A 211 -21.63 -29.60 27.38
CA ASP A 211 -21.55 -30.54 26.27
C ASP A 211 -21.35 -29.75 24.97
N VAL A 212 -20.26 -30.03 24.26
CA VAL A 212 -19.85 -29.31 23.04
C VAL A 212 -19.68 -30.26 21.86
N ASP A 213 -19.86 -29.74 20.66
CA ASP A 213 -19.61 -30.49 19.42
C ASP A 213 -18.11 -30.69 19.18
N ASP A 214 -17.80 -31.70 18.37
CA ASP A 214 -16.44 -32.02 17.95
C ASP A 214 -15.82 -30.86 17.15
N VAL A 215 -14.51 -30.68 17.33
CA VAL A 215 -13.74 -29.65 16.64
C VAL A 215 -13.16 -30.17 15.32
N GLU A 216 -13.15 -29.32 14.29
CA GLU A 216 -12.62 -29.64 12.97
C GLU A 216 -11.52 -28.66 12.54
N THR A 217 -10.51 -29.17 11.83
CA THR A 217 -9.38 -28.37 11.33
C THR A 217 -9.59 -28.04 9.86
N PHE A 218 -9.43 -26.77 9.51
CA PHE A 218 -9.57 -26.27 8.16
C PHE A 218 -8.36 -25.43 7.73
N SER A 219 -8.03 -25.47 6.45
CA SER A 219 -7.11 -24.51 5.81
C SER A 219 -7.81 -23.19 5.53
N VAL A 220 -7.07 -22.08 5.53
CA VAL A 220 -7.64 -20.78 5.18
C VAL A 220 -7.17 -20.32 3.82
N ALA A 221 -8.10 -19.89 2.97
CA ALA A 221 -7.76 -19.38 1.65
C ALA A 221 -6.78 -18.18 1.75
N PRO A 222 -5.65 -18.19 1.01
CA PRO A 222 -4.58 -17.18 1.16
C PRO A 222 -5.06 -15.73 1.01
N ARG A 223 -6.01 -15.49 0.09
CA ARG A 223 -6.55 -14.14 -0.17
C ARG A 223 -7.43 -13.59 0.95
N THR A 224 -7.85 -14.44 1.89
CA THR A 224 -8.71 -14.07 3.03
C THR A 224 -7.97 -14.07 4.37
N LEU A 225 -6.65 -14.28 4.38
CA LEU A 225 -5.86 -14.35 5.62
C LEU A 225 -5.91 -13.08 6.47
N THR A 226 -6.14 -11.91 5.87
CA THR A 226 -6.31 -10.64 6.60
C THR A 226 -7.47 -10.66 7.59
N PHE A 227 -8.43 -11.56 7.43
CA PHE A 227 -9.58 -11.71 8.34
C PHE A 227 -9.33 -12.71 9.47
N LEU A 228 -8.24 -13.48 9.42
CA LEU A 228 -7.87 -14.47 10.43
C LEU A 228 -6.67 -14.03 11.28
N LEU A 229 -5.64 -13.51 10.62
CA LEU A 229 -4.37 -13.16 11.26
C LEU A 229 -4.48 -11.85 12.04
N GLY A 230 -3.80 -11.78 13.19
CA GLY A 230 -3.75 -10.55 13.99
C GLY A 230 -2.84 -9.47 13.37
N GLU A 231 -1.74 -9.90 12.77
CA GLU A 231 -0.82 -9.04 12.01
C GLU A 231 -1.15 -9.06 10.50
N LEU A 232 -0.59 -8.10 9.75
CA LEU A 232 -0.71 -8.14 8.28
C LEU A 232 -0.11 -9.43 7.73
N PRO A 233 -0.76 -10.13 6.78
CA PRO A 233 -0.22 -11.37 6.20
C PRO A 233 1.24 -11.23 5.72
N PHE A 234 1.56 -10.10 5.09
CA PHE A 234 2.93 -9.82 4.68
C PHE A 234 3.90 -9.78 5.88
N VAL A 235 3.53 -9.12 6.97
CA VAL A 235 4.35 -9.02 8.18
C VAL A 235 4.46 -10.39 8.87
N THR A 236 3.37 -11.16 8.96
CA THR A 236 3.40 -12.55 9.46
C THR A 236 4.36 -13.43 8.66
N SER A 237 4.44 -13.25 7.34
CA SER A 237 5.42 -13.96 6.51
C SER A 237 6.87 -13.58 6.86
N LEU A 238 7.13 -12.33 7.25
CA LEU A 238 8.46 -11.92 7.70
C LEU A 238 8.85 -12.58 9.03
N TYR A 239 7.90 -12.75 9.96
CA TYR A 239 8.16 -13.47 11.21
C TYR A 239 8.51 -14.94 10.96
N GLU A 240 7.79 -15.63 10.08
CA GLU A 240 8.13 -17.02 9.72
C GLU A 240 9.46 -17.12 8.96
N ARG A 241 9.75 -16.16 8.07
CA ARG A 241 11.06 -16.12 7.40
C ARG A 241 12.20 -15.92 8.39
N ALA A 242 12.07 -14.95 9.30
CA ALA A 242 13.08 -14.72 10.33
C ALA A 242 13.28 -15.97 11.22
N ARG A 243 12.19 -16.68 11.56
CA ARG A 243 12.27 -17.94 12.29
C ARG A 243 13.01 -19.04 11.50
N ALA A 244 12.75 -19.16 10.20
CA ALA A 244 13.41 -20.15 9.34
C ALA A 244 14.90 -19.84 9.09
N GLU A 245 15.25 -18.56 8.97
CA GLU A 245 16.60 -18.09 8.69
C GLU A 245 17.44 -17.86 9.96
N LEU A 246 16.82 -17.97 11.15
CA LEU A 246 17.42 -17.61 12.45
C LEU A 246 17.86 -16.14 12.53
N ASP A 247 17.16 -15.28 11.80
CA ASP A 247 17.33 -13.84 11.80
C ASP A 247 16.61 -13.19 13.00
N SER A 248 16.97 -11.95 13.32
CA SER A 248 16.29 -11.18 14.36
C SER A 248 14.88 -10.79 13.92
N ASP A 249 13.89 -11.14 14.74
CA ASP A 249 12.50 -10.73 14.63
C ASP A 249 12.10 -9.64 15.64
N GLU A 250 13.08 -9.08 16.35
CA GLU A 250 12.85 -8.13 17.45
C GLU A 250 12.14 -6.85 17.00
N HIS A 251 12.33 -6.38 15.77
CA HIS A 251 11.76 -5.11 15.31
C HIS A 251 10.83 -5.26 14.10
N LEU A 252 10.36 -6.48 13.81
CA LEU A 252 9.56 -6.74 12.60
C LEU A 252 8.21 -6.02 12.57
N SER A 253 7.63 -5.65 13.71
CA SER A 253 6.42 -4.80 13.74
C SER A 253 6.61 -3.44 13.06
N VAL A 254 7.83 -2.90 13.03
CA VAL A 254 8.16 -1.63 12.35
C VAL A 254 9.00 -1.83 11.10
N ASP A 255 10.03 -2.67 11.16
CA ASP A 255 10.88 -2.95 10.00
C ASP A 255 10.13 -3.73 8.91
N GLY A 256 9.11 -4.50 9.30
CA GLY A 256 8.19 -5.14 8.36
C GLY A 256 7.40 -4.16 7.51
N ILE A 257 7.04 -2.99 8.05
CA ILE A 257 6.39 -1.92 7.27
C ILE A 257 7.37 -1.34 6.25
N LYS A 258 8.65 -1.17 6.61
CA LYS A 258 9.67 -0.70 5.65
C LYS A 258 9.88 -1.74 4.56
N ALA A 259 9.96 -3.03 4.91
CA ALA A 259 10.05 -4.12 3.95
C ALA A 259 8.83 -4.15 3.01
N LEU A 260 7.62 -3.98 3.55
CA LEU A 260 6.38 -3.88 2.79
C LEU A 260 6.44 -2.74 1.77
N LEU A 261 6.93 -1.56 2.15
CA LEU A 261 7.05 -0.42 1.22
C LEU A 261 8.08 -0.65 0.12
N LEU A 262 9.21 -1.29 0.45
CA LEU A 262 10.24 -1.60 -0.54
C LEU A 262 9.72 -2.64 -1.54
N GLU A 263 9.09 -3.71 -1.05
CA GLU A 263 8.46 -4.73 -1.90
C GLU A 263 7.36 -4.11 -2.77
N THR A 264 6.49 -3.28 -2.17
CA THR A 264 5.44 -2.54 -2.89
C THR A 264 6.04 -1.70 -4.02
N ARG A 265 7.13 -0.97 -3.75
CA ARG A 265 7.80 -0.14 -4.75
C ARG A 265 8.35 -0.97 -5.90
N ASP A 266 8.96 -2.10 -5.59
CA ASP A 266 9.61 -2.94 -6.57
C ASP A 266 8.55 -3.63 -7.45
N ARG A 267 7.44 -4.11 -6.87
CA ARG A 267 6.26 -4.61 -7.61
C ARG A 267 5.60 -3.52 -8.47
N TYR A 268 5.37 -2.34 -7.89
CA TYR A 268 4.81 -1.18 -8.60
C TYR A 268 5.65 -0.79 -9.82
N ARG A 269 6.99 -0.82 -9.68
CA ARG A 269 7.92 -0.55 -10.78
C ARG A 269 7.92 -1.67 -11.83
N ALA A 270 7.87 -2.93 -11.40
CA ALA A 270 7.81 -4.08 -12.30
C ALA A 270 6.53 -4.06 -13.15
N GLU A 271 5.40 -3.72 -12.53
CA GLU A 271 4.09 -3.68 -13.18
C GLU A 271 3.97 -2.50 -14.17
N LEU A 272 4.29 -1.28 -13.74
CA LEU A 272 4.09 -0.09 -14.57
C LEU A 272 5.27 0.25 -15.48
N LYS A 273 6.46 -0.33 -15.25
CA LYS A 273 7.69 -0.11 -16.04
C LYS A 273 8.00 1.38 -16.21
N GLN A 274 8.16 1.87 -17.45
CA GLN A 274 8.45 3.29 -17.73
C GLN A 274 7.32 4.25 -17.29
N ARG A 275 6.11 3.73 -17.05
CA ARG A 275 4.94 4.51 -16.59
C ARG A 275 4.93 4.67 -15.07
N ALA A 276 5.74 3.89 -14.35
CA ALA A 276 5.81 3.98 -12.89
C ALA A 276 6.32 5.36 -12.49
N ARG A 277 5.58 6.07 -11.63
CA ARG A 277 6.10 7.29 -11.01
C ARG A 277 7.36 6.94 -10.23
N ARG A 278 8.41 7.76 -10.36
CA ARG A 278 9.65 7.55 -9.61
C ARG A 278 9.44 7.74 -8.12
N ILE A 279 9.46 6.65 -7.36
CA ILE A 279 9.38 6.66 -5.89
C ILE A 279 10.79 6.90 -5.33
N THR A 280 11.05 8.12 -4.86
CA THR A 280 12.37 8.50 -4.34
C THR A 280 12.52 8.19 -2.85
N PRO A 281 13.76 8.00 -2.33
CA PRO A 281 13.98 7.88 -0.87
C PRO A 281 13.45 9.07 -0.08
N LYS A 282 13.51 10.29 -0.64
CA LYS A 282 12.89 11.49 -0.04
C LYS A 282 11.38 11.34 0.06
N GLY A 283 10.73 10.82 -1.00
CA GLY A 283 9.30 10.52 -0.99
C GLY A 283 8.92 9.48 0.07
N LEU A 284 9.68 8.39 0.20
CA LEU A 284 9.49 7.37 1.24
C LEU A 284 9.67 7.94 2.65
N LYS A 285 10.65 8.83 2.86
CA LYS A 285 10.82 9.53 4.14
C LYS A 285 9.62 10.40 4.49
N ILE A 286 9.10 11.17 3.54
CA ILE A 286 7.90 12.00 3.72
C ILE A 286 6.69 11.11 4.04
N TYR A 287 6.53 10.00 3.31
CA TYR A 287 5.50 9.00 3.56
C TYR A 287 5.57 8.46 5.00
N LEU A 288 6.73 7.98 5.45
CA LEU A 288 6.89 7.43 6.81
C LEU A 288 6.64 8.48 7.89
N GLN A 289 7.08 9.73 7.65
CA GLN A 289 6.80 10.83 8.57
C GLN A 289 5.30 11.14 8.63
N TYR A 290 4.60 11.09 7.51
CA TYR A 290 3.16 11.29 7.44
C TYR A 290 2.39 10.16 8.14
N VAL A 291 2.75 8.90 7.87
CA VAL A 291 2.22 7.71 8.55
C VAL A 291 2.37 7.82 10.06
N ARG A 292 3.59 8.10 10.55
CA ARG A 292 3.85 8.28 11.98
C ARG A 292 2.97 9.36 12.58
N ASN A 293 2.84 10.50 11.91
CA ASN A 293 2.01 11.60 12.42
C ASN A 293 0.52 11.21 12.44
N LEU A 294 0.04 10.45 11.45
CA LEU A 294 -1.36 9.97 11.41
C LEU A 294 -1.63 8.96 12.53
N SER A 295 -0.72 7.99 12.76
CA SER A 295 -0.81 7.06 13.89
C SER A 295 -0.90 7.79 15.23
N LEU A 296 -0.09 8.83 15.43
CA LEU A 296 -0.13 9.63 16.66
C LEU A 296 -1.45 10.39 16.84
N VAL A 297 -2.04 10.92 15.76
CA VAL A 297 -3.36 11.54 15.81
C VAL A 297 -4.44 10.53 16.22
N GLU A 298 -4.29 9.29 15.77
CA GLU A 298 -5.17 8.16 16.15
C GLU A 298 -4.81 7.52 17.49
N ARG A 299 -3.86 8.09 18.25
CA ARG A 299 -3.38 7.58 19.55
C ARG A 299 -2.80 6.16 19.48
N ARG A 300 -2.17 5.81 18.36
CA ARG A 300 -1.47 4.54 18.14
C ARG A 300 0.05 4.75 18.00
N MET A 301 0.82 3.71 18.33
CA MET A 301 2.28 3.73 18.14
C MET A 301 2.69 3.11 16.80
N THR A 302 1.95 2.12 16.32
CA THR A 302 2.09 1.53 14.99
C THR A 302 0.94 1.94 14.07
N PRO A 303 1.16 1.96 12.75
CA PRO A 303 0.11 2.25 11.78
C PRO A 303 -0.71 1.02 11.45
N ASP A 304 -2.01 1.23 11.21
CA ASP A 304 -2.88 0.21 10.62
C ASP A 304 -2.85 0.24 9.08
N LEU A 305 -3.42 -0.78 8.44
CA LEU A 305 -3.48 -0.87 6.98
C LEU A 305 -4.16 0.35 6.35
N TYR A 306 -5.21 0.86 6.99
CA TYR A 306 -5.93 2.04 6.50
C TYR A 306 -5.01 3.28 6.47
N THR A 307 -4.29 3.53 7.56
CA THR A 307 -3.30 4.62 7.69
C THR A 307 -2.22 4.49 6.61
N LEU A 308 -1.69 3.27 6.40
CA LEU A 308 -0.70 3.01 5.37
C LEU A 308 -1.23 3.30 3.95
N ALA A 309 -2.45 2.87 3.65
CA ALA A 309 -3.10 3.05 2.35
C ALA A 309 -3.48 4.51 2.08
N VAL A 310 -4.01 5.24 3.07
CA VAL A 310 -4.32 6.67 2.97
C VAL A 310 -3.06 7.48 2.69
N ALA A 311 -1.99 7.24 3.46
CA ALA A 311 -0.71 7.88 3.23
C ALA A 311 -0.17 7.59 1.82
N ALA A 312 -0.33 6.36 1.34
CA ALA A 312 0.19 5.94 0.04
C ALA A 312 -0.56 6.65 -1.08
N ARG A 313 -1.89 6.73 -0.94
CA ARG A 313 -2.77 7.42 -1.87
C ARG A 313 -2.42 8.90 -1.98
N GLN A 314 -2.17 9.56 -0.86
CA GLN A 314 -1.89 11.00 -0.85
C GLN A 314 -0.50 11.34 -1.37
N ILE A 315 0.52 10.54 -1.05
CA ILE A 315 1.90 10.84 -1.42
C ILE A 315 2.25 10.32 -2.83
N PHE A 316 1.80 9.11 -3.17
CA PHE A 316 2.20 8.42 -4.41
C PHE A 316 1.05 8.20 -5.41
N GLY A 317 -0.21 8.34 -4.97
CA GLY A 317 -1.40 8.18 -5.81
C GLY A 317 -2.07 6.81 -5.67
N ASP A 318 -3.26 6.68 -6.27
CA ASP A 318 -4.13 5.51 -6.12
C ASP A 318 -3.47 4.20 -6.57
N ALA A 319 -2.73 4.20 -7.70
CA ALA A 319 -2.09 2.99 -8.20
C ALA A 319 -1.07 2.39 -7.21
N PHE A 320 -0.28 3.24 -6.55
CA PHE A 320 0.68 2.79 -5.54
C PHE A 320 -0.05 2.32 -4.27
N ALA A 321 -1.14 2.99 -3.88
CA ALA A 321 -1.95 2.58 -2.73
C ALA A 321 -2.62 1.21 -2.94
N VAL A 322 -3.15 0.96 -4.14
CA VAL A 322 -3.69 -0.36 -4.51
C VAL A 322 -2.58 -1.42 -4.41
N GLN A 323 -1.41 -1.17 -5.02
CA GLN A 323 -0.30 -2.11 -4.95
C GLN A 323 0.16 -2.37 -3.51
N LEU A 324 0.14 -1.36 -2.63
CA LEU A 324 0.46 -1.52 -1.22
C LEU A 324 -0.50 -2.47 -0.52
N MET A 325 -1.80 -2.32 -0.75
CA MET A 325 -2.81 -3.21 -0.18
C MET A 325 -2.70 -4.64 -0.72
N GLU A 326 -2.44 -4.80 -2.02
CA GLU A 326 -2.19 -6.13 -2.61
C GLU A 326 -0.97 -6.80 -1.98
N THR A 327 0.11 -6.03 -1.80
CA THR A 327 1.35 -6.55 -1.18
C THR A 327 1.14 -6.87 0.31
N ALA A 328 0.37 -6.06 1.04
CA ALA A 328 0.10 -6.28 2.47
C ALA A 328 -0.69 -7.58 2.75
N ARG A 329 -1.55 -7.98 1.80
CA ARG A 329 -2.35 -9.22 1.87
C ARG A 329 -1.59 -10.46 1.46
N ASP A 330 -0.38 -10.31 0.93
CA ASP A 330 0.40 -11.42 0.40
C ASP A 330 1.06 -12.21 1.54
N TYR A 331 0.84 -13.53 1.56
CA TYR A 331 1.47 -14.45 2.50
C TYR A 331 2.30 -15.48 1.73
N GLN A 332 3.59 -15.58 2.03
CA GLN A 332 4.54 -16.31 1.18
C GLN A 332 4.57 -17.83 1.43
N PHE A 333 3.93 -18.33 2.49
CA PHE A 333 4.03 -19.73 2.91
C PHE A 333 2.73 -20.52 2.70
N ASP A 334 2.22 -20.51 1.49
CA ASP A 334 1.08 -21.35 1.12
C ASP A 334 1.56 -22.80 0.85
N ARG A 335 1.13 -23.74 1.69
CA ARG A 335 1.41 -25.18 1.53
C ARG A 335 0.11 -25.95 1.65
N GLU A 336 -0.05 -26.97 0.81
CA GLU A 336 -1.15 -27.91 0.94
C GLU A 336 -1.05 -28.68 2.26
N THR A 337 -2.10 -28.59 3.06
CA THR A 337 -2.22 -29.27 4.36
C THR A 337 -3.06 -30.56 4.28
N GLY A 338 -3.88 -30.69 3.24
CA GLY A 338 -4.87 -31.76 3.09
C GLY A 338 -6.22 -31.48 3.74
N PHE A 339 -6.36 -30.38 4.51
CA PHE A 339 -7.63 -29.99 5.11
C PHE A 339 -8.56 -29.28 4.12
N ALA A 340 -9.86 -29.37 4.38
CA ALA A 340 -10.87 -28.57 3.71
C ALA A 340 -10.55 -27.06 3.84
N THR A 341 -10.83 -26.28 2.78
CA THR A 341 -10.47 -24.85 2.74
C THR A 341 -11.66 -23.96 3.04
N LEU A 342 -11.53 -23.11 4.05
CA LEU A 342 -12.49 -22.08 4.42
C LEU A 342 -12.09 -20.71 3.83
N ARG A 343 -13.09 -19.87 3.57
CA ARG A 343 -12.87 -18.48 3.14
C ARG A 343 -13.38 -17.53 4.21
N MET A 344 -12.45 -16.85 4.88
CA MET A 344 -12.81 -15.87 5.91
C MET A 344 -13.33 -14.57 5.28
N GLY A 345 -14.29 -13.97 5.95
CA GLY A 345 -14.82 -12.64 5.71
C GLY A 345 -14.86 -11.83 7.00
N ILE A 346 -15.70 -10.80 7.04
CA ILE A 346 -15.89 -9.97 8.22
C ILE A 346 -16.78 -10.73 9.19
N ASP A 347 -16.21 -11.20 10.30
CA ASP A 347 -16.91 -11.93 11.37
C ASP A 347 -17.69 -13.16 10.87
N LYS A 348 -17.38 -13.66 9.68
CA LYS A 348 -18.06 -14.78 9.00
C LYS A 348 -17.06 -15.62 8.21
N ALA A 349 -17.37 -16.89 7.96
CA ALA A 349 -16.62 -17.74 7.03
C ALA A 349 -17.56 -18.51 6.11
N ALA A 350 -17.13 -18.70 4.86
CA ALA A 350 -17.77 -19.63 3.94
C ALA A 350 -17.01 -20.97 3.97
N PHE A 351 -17.74 -22.03 4.27
CA PHE A 351 -17.28 -23.41 4.29
C PHE A 351 -17.22 -24.02 2.88
N PRO A 352 -16.52 -25.16 2.70
CA PRO A 352 -16.36 -25.79 1.38
C PRO A 352 -17.66 -26.24 0.71
N ASP A 353 -18.67 -26.55 1.51
CA ASP A 353 -20.03 -26.91 1.09
C ASP A 353 -20.89 -25.71 0.67
N GLY A 354 -20.40 -24.49 0.92
CA GLY A 354 -21.09 -23.24 0.64
C GLY A 354 -21.90 -22.68 1.81
N GLU A 355 -21.94 -23.37 2.96
CA GLU A 355 -22.54 -22.84 4.18
C GLU A 355 -21.74 -21.62 4.67
N VAL A 356 -22.44 -20.62 5.21
CA VAL A 356 -21.83 -19.42 5.78
C VAL A 356 -22.20 -19.36 7.24
N ALA A 357 -21.20 -19.27 8.12
CA ALA A 357 -21.41 -19.13 9.55
C ALA A 357 -20.80 -17.82 10.06
N GLU A 358 -21.36 -17.30 11.15
CA GLU A 358 -20.69 -16.33 12.01
C GLU A 358 -19.47 -16.99 12.68
N MET A 359 -18.36 -16.26 12.76
CA MET A 359 -17.09 -16.79 13.24
C MET A 359 -16.58 -15.99 14.43
N ILE A 360 -16.52 -16.66 15.58
CA ILE A 360 -16.15 -16.05 16.86
C ILE A 360 -14.77 -16.55 17.30
N SER A 361 -13.78 -15.66 17.36
CA SER A 361 -12.42 -16.04 17.77
C SER A 361 -12.35 -16.27 19.29
N ARG A 362 -11.83 -17.43 19.70
CA ARG A 362 -11.50 -17.74 21.10
C ARG A 362 -10.25 -17.02 21.60
N LEU A 363 -9.45 -16.45 20.69
CA LEU A 363 -8.26 -15.65 20.99
C LEU A 363 -8.36 -14.26 20.36
N PRO A 364 -9.37 -13.45 20.74
CA PRO A 364 -9.68 -12.22 20.02
C PRO A 364 -8.63 -11.13 20.32
N GLY A 365 -8.13 -10.50 19.26
CA GLY A 365 -7.22 -9.35 19.36
C GLY A 365 -7.96 -8.04 19.69
N PRO A 366 -7.25 -6.90 19.66
CA PRO A 366 -7.87 -5.58 19.77
C PRO A 366 -8.95 -5.37 18.69
N PRO A 367 -10.03 -4.64 18.98
CA PRO A 367 -11.14 -4.46 18.05
C PRO A 367 -10.70 -3.75 16.77
N VAL A 368 -11.15 -4.27 15.63
CA VAL A 368 -10.86 -3.73 14.30
C VAL A 368 -11.99 -2.81 13.85
N VAL A 369 -11.65 -1.68 13.24
CA VAL A 369 -12.63 -0.72 12.72
C VAL A 369 -12.56 -0.69 11.19
N TRP A 370 -13.69 -0.98 10.56
CA TRP A 370 -13.82 -0.90 9.10
C TRP A 370 -13.90 0.55 8.64
N ARG A 371 -13.09 0.87 7.63
CA ARG A 371 -13.04 2.20 7.03
C ARG A 371 -13.04 2.10 5.52
N SER A 372 -13.77 3.01 4.89
CA SER A 372 -13.87 3.07 3.43
C SER A 372 -12.78 3.96 2.84
N LEU A 373 -12.06 3.44 1.85
CA LEU A 373 -11.09 4.19 1.06
C LEU A 373 -11.42 4.06 -0.43
N ALA A 374 -11.89 5.16 -1.02
CA ALA A 374 -12.12 5.22 -2.46
C ALA A 374 -10.79 5.23 -3.22
N LEU A 375 -10.51 4.19 -3.99
CA LEU A 375 -9.33 4.08 -4.85
C LEU A 375 -9.77 3.80 -6.28
N ASN A 376 -9.15 4.49 -7.24
CA ASN A 376 -9.30 4.15 -8.65
C ASN A 376 -8.52 2.86 -8.94
N ARG A 377 -9.25 1.75 -8.96
CA ARG A 377 -8.72 0.42 -9.24
C ARG A 377 -8.59 0.20 -10.74
N ARG A 378 -7.73 -0.76 -11.10
CA ARG A 378 -7.72 -1.27 -12.46
C ARG A 378 -9.07 -1.96 -12.75
N PRO A 379 -9.67 -1.74 -13.92
CA PRO A 379 -10.86 -2.46 -14.32
C PRO A 379 -10.61 -3.98 -14.38
N PRO A 380 -11.60 -4.81 -14.02
CA PRO A 380 -11.56 -6.25 -14.25
C PRO A 380 -11.32 -6.58 -15.73
N GLU A 381 -10.65 -7.70 -16.02
CA GLU A 381 -10.37 -8.11 -17.41
C GLU A 381 -11.63 -8.25 -18.26
N ILE A 382 -12.75 -8.65 -17.65
CA ILE A 382 -14.03 -8.82 -18.33
C ILE A 382 -14.49 -7.49 -18.91
N ASP A 383 -14.38 -6.41 -18.14
CA ASP A 383 -14.79 -5.08 -18.54
C ASP A 383 -13.85 -4.53 -19.63
N GLU A 384 -12.52 -4.71 -19.46
CA GLU A 384 -11.54 -4.35 -20.49
C GLU A 384 -11.87 -5.00 -21.84
N ARG A 385 -12.24 -6.29 -21.85
CA ARG A 385 -12.63 -7.01 -23.08
C ARG A 385 -13.90 -6.44 -23.70
N GLN A 386 -14.92 -6.16 -22.90
CA GLN A 386 -16.17 -5.57 -23.40
C GLN A 386 -15.93 -4.18 -24.00
N TRP A 387 -15.11 -3.35 -23.38
CA TRP A 387 -14.79 -2.02 -23.89
C TRP A 387 -13.98 -2.07 -25.18
N LYS A 388 -13.03 -3.03 -25.30
CA LYS A 388 -12.28 -3.27 -26.55
C LYS A 388 -13.23 -3.59 -27.72
N GLN A 389 -14.25 -4.41 -27.47
CA GLN A 389 -15.23 -4.79 -28.51
C GLN A 389 -16.12 -3.61 -28.94
N ARG A 390 -16.45 -2.70 -28.02
CA ARG A 390 -17.31 -1.53 -28.28
C ARG A 390 -16.54 -0.31 -28.83
N TRP A 391 -15.22 -0.41 -28.97
CA TRP A 391 -14.40 0.71 -29.41
C TRP A 391 -14.68 1.06 -30.88
N ASN A 392 -14.98 2.32 -31.18
CA ASN A 392 -15.21 2.78 -32.54
C ASN A 392 -13.88 3.33 -33.12
N PRO A 393 -13.30 2.70 -34.15
CA PRO A 393 -12.02 3.14 -34.71
C PRO A 393 -12.04 4.57 -35.28
N PHE A 394 -13.22 5.07 -35.66
CA PHE A 394 -13.40 6.35 -36.34
C PHE A 394 -13.78 7.51 -35.41
N SER A 395 -14.00 7.24 -34.12
CA SER A 395 -14.38 8.24 -33.13
C SER A 395 -13.25 8.40 -32.12
N GLN A 396 -12.46 9.47 -32.24
CA GLN A 396 -11.35 9.75 -31.32
C GLN A 396 -11.33 11.24 -31.02
N CYS A 397 -11.28 11.59 -29.73
CA CYS A 397 -11.05 12.95 -29.29
C CYS A 397 -10.23 12.98 -28.01
N SER A 398 -9.55 14.08 -27.78
CA SER A 398 -8.81 14.36 -26.55
C SER A 398 -9.74 14.75 -25.39
N TRP A 399 -9.16 14.71 -24.19
CA TRP A 399 -9.78 15.20 -22.96
C TRP A 399 -9.36 16.66 -22.70
N PRO A 400 -10.27 17.65 -22.80
CA PRO A 400 -9.89 19.07 -22.83
C PRO A 400 -9.02 19.58 -21.66
N PRO A 401 -9.24 19.14 -20.40
CA PRO A 401 -8.34 19.53 -19.29
C PRO A 401 -6.88 19.11 -19.46
N GLU A 402 -6.61 18.02 -20.16
CA GLU A 402 -5.24 17.60 -20.49
C GLU A 402 -4.65 18.44 -21.63
N ASP A 403 -5.48 18.82 -22.60
CA ASP A 403 -5.10 19.72 -23.70
C ASP A 403 -4.67 21.10 -23.16
N GLU A 404 -5.44 21.67 -22.23
CA GLU A 404 -5.07 22.93 -21.56
C GLU A 404 -3.73 22.80 -20.81
N SER A 405 -3.52 21.66 -20.16
CA SER A 405 -2.33 21.43 -19.33
C SER A 405 -1.06 21.25 -20.15
N ILE A 406 -1.13 20.53 -21.28
CA ILE A 406 0.01 20.38 -22.19
C ILE A 406 0.34 21.69 -22.93
N GLU A 407 -0.67 22.51 -23.26
CA GLU A 407 -0.46 23.84 -23.84
C GLU A 407 0.16 24.83 -22.83
N ASN A 408 -0.21 24.75 -21.55
CA ASN A 408 0.44 25.50 -20.48
C ASN A 408 1.92 25.11 -20.35
N LEU A 409 2.23 23.81 -20.43
CA LEU A 409 3.62 23.34 -20.45
C LEU A 409 4.37 23.87 -21.69
N ARG A 410 3.74 23.84 -22.86
CA ARG A 410 4.32 24.40 -24.10
C ARG A 410 4.68 25.87 -23.95
N THR A 411 3.77 26.65 -23.38
CA THR A 411 4.00 28.07 -23.09
C THR A 411 5.17 28.25 -22.12
N ALA A 412 5.22 27.48 -21.04
CA ALA A 412 6.34 27.53 -20.09
C ALA A 412 7.69 27.18 -20.73
N VAL A 413 7.75 26.15 -21.58
CA VAL A 413 8.98 25.76 -22.31
C VAL A 413 9.41 26.86 -23.29
N GLN A 414 8.45 27.48 -23.97
CA GLN A 414 8.70 28.59 -24.88
C GLN A 414 9.31 29.79 -24.15
N ASP A 415 8.72 30.19 -23.01
CA ASP A 415 9.22 31.29 -22.19
C ASP A 415 10.63 31.02 -21.65
N MET A 416 10.89 29.78 -21.19
CA MET A 416 12.24 29.36 -20.77
C MET A 416 13.24 29.43 -21.92
N ALA A 417 12.87 29.01 -23.13
CA ALA A 417 13.74 29.06 -24.29
C ALA A 417 14.04 30.51 -24.71
N LEU A 418 13.05 31.40 -24.66
CA LEU A 418 13.26 32.84 -24.92
C LEU A 418 14.19 33.46 -23.88
N ALA A 419 14.04 33.13 -22.60
CA ALA A 419 14.93 33.60 -21.54
C ALA A 419 16.39 33.14 -21.77
N ILE A 420 16.62 31.87 -22.11
CA ILE A 420 17.95 31.33 -22.43
C ILE A 420 18.56 32.05 -23.63
N THR A 421 17.76 32.34 -24.66
CA THR A 421 18.21 33.06 -25.85
C THR A 421 18.58 34.51 -25.53
N GLY A 422 17.82 35.16 -24.63
CA GLY A 422 18.13 36.50 -24.13
C GLY A 422 19.44 36.56 -23.33
N ASP A 423 19.69 35.54 -22.51
CA ASP A 423 20.94 35.42 -21.73
C ASP A 423 22.19 35.34 -22.62
N ASP A 424 22.13 34.61 -23.73
CA ASP A 424 23.24 34.49 -24.69
C ASP A 424 23.50 35.80 -25.47
N LEU A 425 22.52 36.70 -25.55
CA LEU A 425 22.64 38.01 -26.20
C LEU A 425 23.04 39.14 -25.22
N ALA A 426 23.21 38.81 -23.93
CA ALA A 426 23.60 39.76 -22.90
C ALA A 426 24.94 40.42 -23.25
N ARG A 427 24.96 41.76 -23.22
CA ARG A 427 26.17 42.54 -23.44
C ARG A 427 26.65 43.11 -22.12
N SER A 428 27.96 43.09 -21.92
CA SER A 428 28.58 43.71 -20.75
C SER A 428 29.02 45.12 -21.14
N GLU A 429 28.49 46.14 -20.46
CA GLU A 429 28.85 47.53 -20.65
C GLU A 429 29.51 48.09 -19.39
N LYS A 430 30.37 49.11 -19.55
CA LYS A 430 31.01 49.78 -18.41
C LYS A 430 29.96 50.53 -17.61
N PHE A 431 29.94 50.30 -16.30
CA PHE A 431 29.07 50.98 -15.36
C PHE A 431 29.31 52.49 -15.40
N THR A 432 28.24 53.25 -15.62
CA THR A 432 28.28 54.71 -15.64
C THR A 432 27.34 55.28 -14.58
N THR A 433 26.03 55.09 -14.73
CA THR A 433 25.02 55.70 -13.85
C THR A 433 23.91 54.75 -13.39
N SER A 434 23.73 53.60 -14.05
CA SER A 434 22.68 52.63 -13.74
C SER A 434 23.24 51.21 -13.67
N LEU A 435 22.66 50.38 -12.80
CA LEU A 435 22.97 48.95 -12.71
C LEU A 435 22.41 48.13 -13.88
N MET A 436 21.66 48.77 -14.80
CA MET A 436 20.99 48.13 -15.94
C MET A 436 20.23 46.88 -15.46
N ASP A 437 20.55 45.70 -15.99
CA ASP A 437 19.90 44.45 -15.61
C ASP A 437 20.71 43.60 -14.60
N GLY A 438 21.83 44.13 -14.10
CA GLY A 438 22.63 43.50 -13.05
C GLY A 438 24.15 43.63 -13.25
N LEU A 439 24.94 43.35 -12.22
CA LEU A 439 26.41 43.41 -12.27
C LEU A 439 26.98 42.19 -13.01
N ASP A 440 27.88 42.41 -13.97
CA ASP A 440 28.66 41.32 -14.57
C ASP A 440 29.91 41.05 -13.74
N ILE A 441 29.79 40.16 -12.75
CA ILE A 441 30.87 39.81 -11.83
C ILE A 441 32.08 39.26 -12.60
N ARG A 442 31.88 38.49 -13.68
CA ARG A 442 32.98 37.82 -14.39
C ARG A 442 33.79 38.82 -15.19
N GLU A 443 33.13 39.71 -15.93
CA GLU A 443 33.82 40.73 -16.73
C GLU A 443 34.42 41.84 -15.83
N THR A 444 33.76 42.15 -14.71
CA THR A 444 34.30 43.03 -13.68
C THR A 444 35.59 42.46 -13.05
N LEU A 445 35.62 41.16 -12.73
CA LEU A 445 36.83 40.50 -12.21
C LEU A 445 37.93 40.42 -13.27
N ARG A 446 37.58 40.24 -14.55
CA ARG A 446 38.56 40.20 -15.65
C ARG A 446 39.25 41.55 -15.84
N ASN A 447 38.50 42.64 -15.71
CA ASN A 447 38.98 44.01 -15.82
C ASN A 447 39.24 44.67 -14.46
N TRP A 448 39.45 43.86 -13.40
CA TRP A 448 39.66 44.37 -12.04
C TRP A 448 40.83 45.35 -11.93
N HIS A 449 41.86 45.15 -12.76
CA HIS A 449 43.03 46.00 -12.84
C HIS A 449 42.74 47.44 -13.33
N THR A 450 41.60 47.68 -14.01
CA THR A 450 41.21 49.02 -14.46
C THR A 450 40.29 49.75 -13.46
N ASN A 451 39.93 49.11 -12.32
CA ASN A 451 38.96 49.61 -11.33
C ASN A 451 37.58 49.96 -11.94
N ASP A 452 37.25 49.39 -13.09
CA ASP A 452 35.97 49.61 -13.76
C ASP A 452 34.99 48.50 -13.43
N LEU A 453 33.76 48.87 -13.09
CA LEU A 453 32.66 47.94 -12.90
C LEU A 453 31.94 47.73 -14.24
N TYR A 454 31.50 46.50 -14.50
CA TYR A 454 30.74 46.15 -15.69
C TYR A 454 29.33 45.68 -15.31
N VAL A 455 28.33 46.12 -16.07
CA VAL A 455 26.92 45.75 -15.92
C VAL A 455 26.42 45.02 -17.15
N LYS A 456 25.47 44.12 -16.96
CA LYS A 456 24.79 43.40 -18.03
C LYS A 456 23.63 44.22 -18.55
N VAL A 457 23.52 44.26 -19.87
CA VAL A 457 22.37 44.76 -20.59
C VAL A 457 21.81 43.61 -21.40
N PHE A 458 20.59 43.20 -21.07
CA PHE A 458 19.82 42.28 -21.90
C PHE A 458 19.09 43.12 -22.97
N PRO A 459 19.39 42.91 -24.27
CA PRO A 459 18.58 43.55 -25.30
C PRO A 459 17.12 43.10 -25.15
N PRO A 460 16.13 43.97 -25.44
CA PRO A 460 14.73 43.57 -25.38
C PRO A 460 14.51 42.34 -26.26
N ASN A 461 13.89 41.29 -25.70
CA ASN A 461 13.63 40.03 -26.39
C ASN A 461 12.86 40.30 -27.70
N ARG A 462 13.57 40.21 -28.84
CA ARG A 462 13.02 40.37 -30.20
C ARG A 462 12.88 39.04 -30.93
N GLY A 463 12.76 37.94 -30.20
CA GLY A 463 12.55 36.60 -30.78
C GLY A 463 11.13 36.13 -30.50
N THR A 464 10.39 35.81 -31.56
CA THR A 464 9.20 34.96 -31.49
C THR A 464 9.63 33.51 -31.72
N LEU A 465 8.96 32.57 -31.07
CA LEU A 465 9.15 31.13 -31.25
C LEU A 465 7.80 30.54 -31.68
N ASP A 466 7.76 29.84 -32.81
CA ASP A 466 6.53 29.23 -33.31
C ASP A 466 6.51 27.68 -33.27
N CYS A 467 7.61 27.07 -32.84
CA CYS A 467 7.78 25.62 -32.74
C CYS A 467 8.46 25.21 -31.42
N VAL A 468 7.85 24.25 -30.73
CA VAL A 468 8.39 23.61 -29.52
C VAL A 468 8.39 22.10 -29.71
N VAL A 469 9.55 21.46 -29.50
CA VAL A 469 9.70 20.00 -29.54
C VAL A 469 10.02 19.51 -28.13
N MET A 470 9.22 18.58 -27.62
CA MET A 470 9.40 17.96 -26.31
C MET A 470 9.71 16.48 -26.49
N LEU A 471 10.90 16.07 -26.07
CA LEU A 471 11.35 14.69 -26.08
C LEU A 471 11.37 14.18 -24.64
N PHE A 472 10.39 13.36 -24.30
CA PHE A 472 10.23 12.80 -22.95
C PHE A 472 11.03 11.51 -22.77
N ASP A 473 11.21 10.75 -23.85
CA ASP A 473 12.02 9.54 -23.90
C ASP A 473 12.95 9.61 -25.13
N SER A 474 14.26 9.63 -24.89
CA SER A 474 15.29 9.79 -25.91
C SER A 474 16.59 9.13 -25.44
N PRO A 475 17.07 8.04 -26.06
CA PRO A 475 16.57 7.46 -27.31
C PRO A 475 15.32 6.59 -27.12
N ALA A 476 14.30 6.82 -27.94
CA ALA A 476 13.06 6.06 -27.98
C ALA A 476 13.19 4.79 -28.84
N ASP A 477 12.69 3.66 -28.36
CA ASP A 477 12.52 2.45 -29.19
C ASP A 477 11.23 2.58 -30.03
N PRO A 478 11.31 2.55 -31.38
CA PRO A 478 10.13 2.62 -32.23
C PRO A 478 9.06 1.55 -31.94
N ARG A 479 9.43 0.41 -31.33
CA ARG A 479 8.52 -0.68 -30.98
C ARG A 479 7.61 -0.35 -29.80
N ASP A 480 8.11 0.45 -28.85
CA ASP A 480 7.34 0.88 -27.68
C ASP A 480 6.33 1.98 -28.05
N TYR A 481 6.59 2.70 -29.14
CA TYR A 481 5.76 3.82 -29.62
C TYR A 481 5.17 3.56 -31.03
N PRO A 482 4.24 2.61 -31.17
CA PRO A 482 3.61 2.28 -32.44
C PRO A 482 2.59 3.32 -32.88
N TRP A 483 2.02 4.12 -31.97
CA TRP A 483 1.00 5.10 -32.31
C TRP A 483 1.63 6.45 -32.63
N ARG A 484 1.53 6.85 -33.89
CA ARG A 484 2.20 8.02 -34.45
C ARG A 484 1.22 8.77 -35.31
N THR A 485 0.95 10.02 -34.97
CA THR A 485 -0.05 10.81 -35.70
C THR A 485 0.19 12.30 -35.51
N THR A 486 -0.60 13.07 -36.27
CA THR A 486 -0.64 14.51 -36.29
C THR A 486 -2.07 14.94 -35.96
N TRP A 487 -2.27 15.52 -34.78
CA TRP A 487 -3.53 16.03 -34.27
C TRP A 487 -3.70 17.51 -34.58
N MET A 488 -4.80 17.83 -35.26
CA MET A 488 -5.15 19.20 -35.59
C MET A 488 -5.81 19.87 -34.39
N ALA A 489 -5.49 21.14 -34.19
CA ALA A 489 -6.15 21.99 -33.20
C ALA A 489 -7.67 22.05 -33.47
N GLU A 490 -8.48 21.73 -32.45
CA GLU A 490 -9.94 21.93 -32.48
C GLU A 490 -10.27 23.41 -32.17
N HIS A 491 -9.41 24.09 -31.41
CA HIS A 491 -9.61 25.47 -30.94
C HIS A 491 -8.51 26.43 -31.40
N GLN A 492 -8.83 27.74 -31.49
CA GLN A 492 -7.89 28.76 -31.98
C GLN A 492 -6.67 28.97 -31.08
N ASN A 493 -6.77 28.58 -29.81
CA ASN A 493 -5.71 28.71 -28.81
C ASN A 493 -4.88 27.42 -28.66
N GLU A 494 -5.17 26.39 -29.44
CA GLU A 494 -4.43 25.12 -29.43
C GLU A 494 -3.36 25.12 -30.52
N SER A 495 -2.26 24.41 -30.26
CA SER A 495 -1.21 24.18 -31.23
C SER A 495 -1.54 22.98 -32.11
N THR A 496 -0.93 22.93 -33.28
CA THR A 496 -0.92 21.71 -34.09
C THR A 496 0.09 20.74 -33.50
N LEU A 497 -0.38 19.55 -33.11
CA LEU A 497 0.39 18.58 -32.36
C LEU A 497 0.81 17.42 -33.27
N CYS A 498 2.09 17.09 -33.31
CA CYS A 498 2.60 15.85 -33.94
C CYS A 498 3.35 15.04 -32.92
N PHE A 499 3.02 13.77 -32.73
CA PHE A 499 3.60 12.99 -31.64
C PHE A 499 3.80 11.52 -32.00
N PHE A 500 4.62 10.86 -31.19
CA PHE A 500 4.68 9.40 -31.09
C PHE A 500 4.39 8.99 -29.64
N ALA A 501 3.56 7.97 -29.49
CA ALA A 501 3.04 7.48 -28.22
C ALA A 501 2.84 5.96 -28.23
N THR A 502 2.65 5.40 -27.03
CA THR A 502 2.28 4.00 -26.85
C THR A 502 0.90 3.73 -27.46
N ASP A 503 0.59 2.46 -27.77
CA ASP A 503 -0.75 2.10 -28.28
C ASP A 503 -1.82 2.31 -27.21
N PHE A 504 -2.71 3.28 -27.42
CA PHE A 504 -3.82 3.57 -26.51
C PHE A 504 -4.79 2.38 -26.35
N ARG A 505 -4.90 1.51 -27.36
CA ARG A 505 -5.82 0.34 -27.31
C ARG A 505 -5.35 -0.74 -26.36
N SER A 506 -4.07 -0.70 -25.97
CA SER A 506 -3.51 -1.66 -25.03
C SER A 506 -4.10 -1.48 -23.62
N GLU A 507 -4.47 -0.25 -23.25
CA GLU A 507 -4.83 0.12 -21.88
C GLU A 507 -6.13 0.93 -21.84
N LEU A 508 -7.24 0.22 -21.64
CA LEU A 508 -8.55 0.83 -21.42
C LEU A 508 -8.79 1.00 -19.92
N ILE A 509 -9.10 2.23 -19.51
CA ILE A 509 -9.32 2.56 -18.09
C ILE A 509 -10.82 2.73 -17.75
N GLY A 510 -11.66 2.87 -18.78
CA GLY A 510 -13.09 3.05 -18.63
C GLY A 510 -13.83 2.82 -19.95
N PRO A 511 -15.17 2.84 -19.93
CA PRO A 511 -15.99 2.66 -21.13
C PRO A 511 -15.72 3.78 -22.14
N GLY A 512 -15.06 3.44 -23.24
CA GLY A 512 -14.65 4.42 -24.27
C GLY A 512 -13.52 5.34 -23.86
N ILE A 513 -12.74 4.99 -22.82
CA ILE A 513 -11.60 5.77 -22.34
C ILE A 513 -10.35 4.90 -22.39
N ALA A 514 -9.39 5.33 -23.19
CA ALA A 514 -8.09 4.70 -23.36
C ALA A 514 -6.99 5.61 -22.82
N ARG A 515 -5.87 5.02 -22.40
CA ARG A 515 -4.70 5.74 -21.90
C ARG A 515 -3.49 5.49 -22.79
N ALA A 516 -2.74 6.55 -23.08
CA ALA A 516 -1.48 6.49 -23.81
C ALA A 516 -0.40 7.32 -23.12
N THR A 517 0.85 7.08 -23.52
CA THR A 517 2.02 7.77 -22.99
C THR A 517 2.85 8.32 -24.15
N TYR A 518 3.12 9.63 -24.13
CA TYR A 518 3.99 10.29 -25.10
C TYR A 518 5.43 9.81 -24.96
N GLY A 519 6.09 9.51 -26.08
CA GLY A 519 7.54 9.42 -26.14
C GLY A 519 8.15 10.77 -26.55
N GLY A 520 7.49 11.48 -27.47
CA GLY A 520 7.85 12.83 -27.87
C GLY A 520 6.73 13.51 -28.66
N ALA A 521 6.71 14.84 -28.60
CA ALA A 521 5.69 15.67 -29.21
C ALA A 521 6.27 16.98 -29.77
N MET A 522 5.78 17.40 -30.92
CA MET A 522 6.04 18.68 -31.57
C MET A 522 4.78 19.52 -31.58
N PHE A 523 4.90 20.75 -31.11
CA PHE A 523 3.82 21.74 -31.01
C PHE A 523 4.12 22.92 -31.93
N LEU A 524 3.17 23.25 -32.80
CA LEU A 524 3.25 24.40 -33.70
C LEU A 524 2.17 25.43 -33.35
N PHE A 525 2.59 26.61 -32.93
CA PHE A 525 1.69 27.71 -32.56
C PHE A 525 2.14 29.02 -33.23
N PRO A 526 1.26 29.78 -33.92
CA PRO A 526 -0.17 29.53 -34.14
C PRO A 526 -0.46 28.25 -34.94
N PRO A 527 -1.65 27.63 -34.79
CA PRO A 527 -1.98 26.36 -35.45
C PRO A 527 -1.94 26.48 -36.97
N ARG A 528 -1.48 25.41 -37.63
CA ARG A 528 -1.34 25.33 -39.09
C ARG A 528 -1.70 23.93 -39.57
N THR A 529 -2.34 23.84 -40.72
CA THR A 529 -2.60 22.55 -41.34
C THR A 529 -1.28 21.94 -41.84
N VAL A 530 -0.85 20.87 -41.18
CA VAL A 530 0.36 20.11 -41.53
C VAL A 530 -0.07 18.68 -41.89
N PRO A 531 0.35 18.13 -43.04
CA PRO A 531 0.13 16.72 -43.36
C PRO A 531 0.72 15.81 -42.29
N ASP A 532 0.24 14.56 -42.21
CA ASP A 532 0.82 13.58 -41.29
C ASP A 532 2.31 13.40 -41.58
N ILE A 533 3.14 13.90 -40.66
CA ILE A 533 4.60 13.91 -40.80
C ILE A 533 5.16 12.49 -40.85
N TRP A 534 4.43 11.50 -40.32
CA TRP A 534 4.87 10.12 -40.24
C TRP A 534 4.72 9.37 -41.57
N GLN A 535 3.86 9.86 -42.46
CA GLN A 535 3.62 9.30 -43.80
C GLN A 535 4.26 10.14 -44.92
N ASP A 536 4.80 11.31 -44.59
CA ASP A 536 5.39 12.22 -45.57
C ASP A 536 6.78 11.76 -46.05
N PRO A 537 6.96 11.42 -47.34
CA PRO A 537 8.24 10.93 -47.86
C PRO A 537 9.39 11.93 -47.75
N ARG A 538 9.08 13.24 -47.60
CA ARG A 538 10.09 14.29 -47.46
C ARG A 538 10.93 14.14 -46.19
N PHE A 539 10.44 13.38 -45.23
CA PHE A 539 11.05 13.19 -43.91
C PHE A 539 11.66 11.80 -43.72
N ASP A 540 11.77 10.99 -44.78
CA ASP A 540 12.35 9.63 -44.74
C ASP A 540 13.89 9.61 -44.69
N ALA A 541 14.52 10.79 -44.64
CA ALA A 541 15.98 10.92 -44.61
C ALA A 541 16.61 10.67 -43.22
N VAL A 542 15.81 10.34 -42.21
CA VAL A 542 16.22 10.14 -40.82
C VAL A 542 15.66 8.84 -40.28
N ASP A 543 16.42 8.20 -39.38
CA ASP A 543 16.14 6.84 -38.92
C ASP A 543 15.35 6.80 -37.60
N THR A 544 15.50 7.83 -36.75
CA THR A 544 14.85 7.85 -35.42
C THR A 544 13.58 8.70 -35.38
N LEU A 545 12.70 8.41 -34.40
CA LEU A 545 11.44 9.12 -34.24
C LEU A 545 11.66 10.58 -33.84
N GLU A 546 12.66 10.83 -33.00
CA GLU A 546 13.05 12.14 -32.50
C GLU A 546 13.64 13.01 -33.61
N GLU A 547 14.49 12.42 -34.46
CA GLU A 547 15.02 13.10 -35.63
C GLU A 547 13.91 13.50 -36.59
N ARG A 548 12.91 12.63 -36.80
CA ARG A 548 11.76 12.93 -37.66
C ARG A 548 10.91 14.07 -37.10
N LEU A 549 10.62 14.08 -35.79
CA LEU A 549 9.94 15.21 -35.13
C LEU A 549 10.73 16.52 -35.28
N LEU A 550 12.04 16.49 -35.01
CA LEU A 550 12.89 17.68 -35.11
C LEU A 550 13.00 18.19 -36.54
N LEU A 551 13.10 17.29 -37.51
CA LEU A 551 13.17 17.62 -38.93
C LEU A 551 11.87 18.26 -39.41
N ALA A 552 10.72 17.69 -39.04
CA ALA A 552 9.41 18.29 -39.31
C ALA A 552 9.26 19.66 -38.64
N GLY A 553 9.69 19.79 -37.38
CA GLY A 553 9.66 21.06 -36.65
C GLY A 553 10.50 22.15 -37.32
N CYS A 554 11.73 21.81 -37.73
CA CYS A 554 12.60 22.75 -38.44
C CYS A 554 12.04 23.15 -39.83
N PHE A 555 11.36 22.23 -40.52
CA PHE A 555 10.74 22.48 -41.82
C PHE A 555 9.51 23.39 -41.71
N HIS A 556 8.66 23.19 -40.70
CA HIS A 556 7.41 23.92 -40.53
C HIS A 556 7.52 25.21 -39.71
N ALA A 557 8.58 25.37 -38.91
CA ALA A 557 8.87 26.60 -38.18
C ALA A 557 9.14 27.76 -39.14
N LYS A 558 8.49 28.90 -38.94
CA LYS A 558 8.82 30.16 -39.64
C LYS A 558 9.94 30.88 -38.93
N GLU A 559 9.99 30.77 -37.61
CA GLU A 559 10.97 31.47 -36.80
C GLU A 559 12.36 30.81 -36.88
N PRO A 560 13.45 31.58 -36.67
CA PRO A 560 14.81 31.05 -36.77
C PRO A 560 15.19 30.14 -35.60
N TYR A 561 14.47 30.24 -34.48
CA TYR A 561 14.72 29.45 -33.28
C TYR A 561 13.65 28.37 -33.11
N VAL A 562 14.04 27.19 -32.64
CA VAL A 562 13.15 26.08 -32.26
C VAL A 562 13.51 25.64 -30.84
N ALA A 563 12.53 25.64 -29.94
CA ALA A 563 12.75 25.18 -28.57
C ALA A 563 12.74 23.65 -28.50
N VAL A 564 13.71 23.05 -27.79
CA VAL A 564 13.82 21.61 -27.61
C VAL A 564 13.94 21.28 -26.13
N LEU A 565 12.88 20.71 -25.57
CA LEU A 565 12.87 20.14 -24.22
C LEU A 565 13.38 18.69 -24.28
N SER A 566 14.46 18.40 -23.55
CA SER A 566 15.03 17.04 -23.47
C SER A 566 15.93 16.90 -22.24
N GLU A 567 16.16 15.67 -21.77
CA GLU A 567 17.07 15.40 -20.64
C GLU A 567 18.51 15.79 -20.98
N THR A 568 18.98 15.36 -22.15
CA THR A 568 20.33 15.64 -22.65
C THR A 568 20.30 16.71 -23.74
N ALA A 569 21.34 17.55 -23.82
CA ALA A 569 21.44 18.57 -24.86
C ALA A 569 21.42 17.95 -26.28
N PRO A 570 20.83 18.64 -27.28
CA PRO A 570 20.78 18.17 -28.66
C PRO A 570 22.16 17.81 -29.22
N GLY A 571 22.30 16.56 -29.68
CA GLY A 571 23.54 16.05 -30.25
C GLY A 571 23.90 16.69 -31.60
N ARG A 572 25.07 16.32 -32.15
CA ARG A 572 25.55 16.84 -33.44
C ARG A 572 24.60 16.57 -34.60
N ALA A 573 23.93 15.42 -34.61
CA ALA A 573 22.94 15.06 -35.63
C ALA A 573 21.77 16.05 -35.65
N PHE A 574 21.19 16.36 -34.49
CA PHE A 574 20.08 17.31 -34.35
C PHE A 574 20.49 18.72 -34.80
N GLN A 575 21.71 19.15 -34.44
CA GLN A 575 22.24 20.44 -34.88
C GLN A 575 22.46 20.49 -36.40
N HIS A 576 22.84 19.37 -37.03
CA HIS A 576 23.01 19.30 -38.49
C HIS A 576 21.67 19.42 -39.22
N ILE A 577 20.62 18.74 -38.71
CA ILE A 577 19.25 18.87 -39.20
C ILE A 577 18.80 20.33 -39.15
N ALA A 578 18.96 20.99 -37.99
CA ALA A 578 18.56 22.39 -37.84
C ALA A 578 19.32 23.33 -38.80
N LYS A 579 20.64 23.13 -38.96
CA LYS A 579 21.47 23.93 -39.89
C LYS A 579 21.02 23.81 -41.34
N ARG A 580 20.56 22.63 -41.78
CA ARG A 580 20.05 22.41 -43.15
C ARG A 580 18.87 23.33 -43.48
N PHE A 581 18.06 23.67 -42.49
CA PHE A 581 16.89 24.56 -42.63
C PHE A 581 17.16 25.99 -42.16
N GLY A 582 18.43 26.34 -41.87
CA GLY A 582 18.80 27.67 -41.36
C GLY A 582 18.24 27.96 -39.96
N LYS A 583 17.93 26.93 -39.17
CA LYS A 583 17.35 27.04 -37.82
C LYS A 583 18.40 26.84 -36.74
N LYS A 584 18.14 27.39 -35.55
CA LYS A 584 18.92 27.17 -34.32
C LYS A 584 18.06 26.50 -33.26
N LEU A 585 18.58 25.45 -32.64
CA LEU A 585 17.91 24.75 -31.55
C LEU A 585 18.27 25.41 -30.21
N VAL A 586 17.27 25.72 -29.41
CA VAL A 586 17.44 26.21 -28.04
C VAL A 586 17.09 25.09 -27.08
N HIS A 587 18.09 24.58 -26.35
CA HIS A 587 17.89 23.48 -25.41
C HIS A 587 17.30 23.97 -24.10
N VAL A 588 16.18 23.40 -23.70
CA VAL A 588 15.61 23.54 -22.35
C VAL A 588 15.86 22.21 -21.62
N PRO A 589 16.69 22.19 -20.57
CA PRO A 589 16.91 20.97 -19.79
C PRO A 589 15.64 20.58 -19.02
N SER A 590 15.23 19.32 -19.11
CA SER A 590 14.07 18.80 -18.36
C SER A 590 14.20 18.96 -16.85
N ALA A 591 15.43 19.04 -16.33
CA ALA A 591 15.72 19.28 -14.90
C ALA A 591 15.23 20.64 -14.38
N LYS A 592 14.93 21.62 -15.26
CA LYS A 592 14.34 22.91 -14.86
C LYS A 592 12.84 22.81 -14.53
N LEU A 593 12.20 21.70 -14.91
CA LEU A 593 10.78 21.43 -14.67
C LEU A 593 10.62 20.36 -13.58
N SER A 594 9.46 20.36 -12.92
CA SER A 594 9.10 19.30 -11.99
C SER A 594 8.95 17.98 -12.76
N GLN A 595 9.73 16.97 -12.37
CA GLN A 595 9.66 15.62 -12.95
C GLN A 595 8.29 14.97 -12.75
N GLU A 596 7.58 15.35 -11.69
CA GLU A 596 6.20 14.90 -11.45
C GLU A 596 5.25 15.50 -12.50
N THR A 597 5.38 16.80 -12.78
CA THR A 597 4.59 17.48 -13.82
C THR A 597 4.89 16.90 -15.20
N ILE A 598 6.17 16.61 -15.51
CA ILE A 598 6.53 15.94 -16.77
C ILE A 598 5.90 14.55 -16.86
N SER A 599 6.02 13.73 -15.81
CA SER A 599 5.46 12.37 -15.80
C SER A 599 3.93 12.36 -15.95
N GLN A 600 3.25 13.34 -15.35
CA GLN A 600 1.81 13.49 -15.42
C GLN A 600 1.38 13.90 -16.83
N LEU A 601 2.03 14.92 -17.41
CA LEU A 601 1.73 15.43 -18.75
C LEU A 601 2.19 14.51 -19.88
N ARG A 602 3.11 13.57 -19.60
CA ARG A 602 3.49 12.51 -20.53
C ARG A 602 2.34 11.52 -20.73
N THR A 603 1.41 11.40 -19.78
CA THR A 603 0.26 10.50 -19.88
C THR A 603 -0.96 11.29 -20.32
N PHE A 604 -1.71 10.76 -21.29
CA PHE A 604 -2.92 11.39 -21.78
C PHE A 604 -3.97 10.35 -22.13
N HIS A 605 -5.22 10.79 -22.23
CA HIS A 605 -6.36 9.93 -22.48
C HIS A 605 -7.00 10.19 -23.83
N VAL A 606 -7.29 9.09 -24.53
CA VAL A 606 -8.03 9.08 -25.79
C VAL A 606 -9.45 8.66 -25.51
N LEU A 607 -10.41 9.48 -25.93
CA LEU A 607 -11.82 9.21 -25.74
C LEU A 607 -12.45 8.73 -27.04
N ASN A 608 -13.33 7.73 -26.94
CA ASN A 608 -14.05 7.12 -28.05
C ASN A 608 -15.30 7.93 -28.47
N GLY A 609 -15.23 9.27 -28.43
CA GLY A 609 -16.34 10.17 -28.76
C GLY A 609 -16.54 11.31 -27.78
N ARG A 610 -17.24 12.36 -28.23
CA ARG A 610 -17.47 13.57 -27.43
C ARG A 610 -18.43 13.32 -26.28
N GLU A 611 -19.36 12.37 -26.41
CA GLU A 611 -20.27 11.97 -25.33
C GLU A 611 -19.51 11.44 -24.10
N VAL A 612 -18.36 10.80 -24.29
CA VAL A 612 -17.51 10.26 -23.21
C VAL A 612 -16.97 11.40 -22.33
N ARG A 613 -16.86 12.63 -22.86
CA ARG A 613 -16.42 13.80 -22.10
C ARG A 613 -17.29 14.08 -20.86
N SER A 614 -18.56 13.67 -20.89
CA SER A 614 -19.51 13.91 -19.80
C SER A 614 -19.20 13.12 -18.52
N PHE A 615 -18.59 11.94 -18.63
CA PHE A 615 -18.33 11.06 -17.49
C PHE A 615 -16.86 10.69 -17.30
N ALA A 616 -15.95 11.05 -18.21
CA ALA A 616 -14.55 10.66 -18.09
C ALA A 616 -13.84 11.22 -16.84
N SER A 617 -14.34 12.29 -16.21
CA SER A 617 -13.81 12.81 -14.93
C SER A 617 -13.95 11.83 -13.76
N HIS A 618 -14.79 10.80 -13.87
CA HIS A 618 -14.89 9.74 -12.87
C HIS A 618 -13.73 8.75 -12.95
N PHE A 619 -13.10 8.64 -14.13
CA PHE A 619 -12.01 7.70 -14.41
C PHE A 619 -10.65 8.40 -14.52
N ILE A 620 -10.65 9.65 -14.97
CA ILE A 620 -9.47 10.49 -15.19
C ILE A 620 -9.40 11.53 -14.08
N ARG A 621 -8.28 11.55 -13.35
CA ARG A 621 -8.00 12.61 -12.37
C ARG A 621 -7.59 13.87 -13.15
N LYS A 622 -8.20 15.02 -12.83
CA LYS A 622 -7.78 16.29 -13.43
C LYS A 622 -6.29 16.53 -13.12
N PRO A 623 -5.49 16.93 -14.14
CA PRO A 623 -4.06 17.16 -13.97
C PRO A 623 -3.73 18.28 -13.00
#